data_AF-A0A959T9E3-F1
#
_entry.id   AF-A0A959T9E3-F1
#
_cell.length_a   1.000
_cell.length_b   1.000
_cell.length_c   1.000
_cell.angle_alpha   90.00
_cell.angle_beta   90.00
_cell.angle_gamma   90.00
#
_symmetry.space_group_name_H-M   'P 1'
#
loop_
_entity.id
_entity.type
_entity.pdbx_description
1 polymer ?
#
loop_
_entity_poly.entity_id
_entity_poly.type
_entity_poly.pdbx_seq_one_letter_code
_entity_poly.pdbx_strand_id
1 'polypeptide(L)'
;MIVHTMTNAEMIADARKDFPAIGNRIKPLVREARRDMIRRKKDCLIMTEWRSPRKNNWLLLVIHRKAGPRLYALTWYLDRDKRINAFIMTHEGLVYRISRHVIERYGERFDPTTNPLQRLRNFF
;
A
#
# COMPACT_ATOMS: atom_id res chain seq x y z
N MET A 1 7.40 13.51 -0.07
CA MET A 1 8.47 12.50 0.07
C MET A 1 8.56 12.23 1.55
N ILE A 2 8.20 11.03 1.99
CA ILE A 2 8.22 10.67 3.41
C ILE A 2 9.69 10.51 3.83
N VAL A 3 10.14 11.37 4.75
CA VAL A 3 11.54 11.42 5.23
C VAL A 3 11.60 10.95 6.69
N HIS A 4 12.66 10.25 7.05
CA HIS A 4 12.88 9.70 8.40
C HIS A 4 12.89 10.73 9.55
N THR A 5 13.02 12.03 9.26
CA THR A 5 12.95 13.10 10.27
C THR A 5 11.52 13.55 10.56
N MET A 6 10.55 13.19 9.71
CA MET A 6 9.16 13.53 9.92
C MET A 6 8.58 12.68 11.04
N THR A 7 7.82 13.31 11.93
CA THR A 7 6.94 12.61 12.86
C THR A 7 5.87 11.83 12.09
N ASN A 8 5.29 10.78 12.69
CA ASN A 8 4.22 10.03 12.05
C ASN A 8 3.06 10.93 11.58
N ALA A 9 2.72 11.96 12.37
CA ALA A 9 1.68 12.92 12.03
C ALA A 9 2.02 13.71 10.76
N GLU A 10 3.25 14.20 10.64
CA GLU A 10 3.72 14.89 9.43
C GLU A 10 3.77 13.96 8.22
N MET A 11 4.18 12.70 8.41
CA MET A 11 4.17 11.70 7.34
C MET A 11 2.76 11.44 6.80
N ILE A 12 1.79 11.25 7.70
CA ILE A 12 0.37 11.06 7.35
C ILE A 12 -0.14 12.31 6.64
N ALA A 13 0.17 13.51 7.14
CA ALA A 13 -0.25 14.76 6.53
C ALA A 13 0.33 14.96 5.12
N ASP A 14 1.60 14.59 4.87
CA ASP A 14 2.18 14.65 3.52
C ASP A 14 1.57 13.60 2.60
N ALA A 15 1.42 12.36 3.06
CA ALA A 15 0.83 11.27 2.28
C ALA A 15 -0.63 11.56 1.88
N ARG A 16 -1.41 12.21 2.74
CA ARG A 16 -2.79 12.63 2.42
C ARG A 16 -2.89 13.52 1.19
N LYS A 17 -1.84 14.31 0.90
CA LYS A 17 -1.79 15.19 -0.29
C LYS A 17 -1.72 14.41 -1.60
N ASP A 18 -1.41 13.11 -1.57
CA ASP A 18 -1.35 12.27 -2.76
C ASP A 18 -2.71 11.69 -3.18
N PHE A 19 -3.74 11.73 -2.32
CA PHE A 19 -5.04 11.09 -2.61
C PHE A 19 -5.71 11.52 -3.92
N PRO A 20 -5.67 12.81 -4.32
CA PRO A 20 -6.18 13.21 -5.64
C PRO A 20 -5.47 12.47 -6.78
N ALA A 21 -4.14 12.32 -6.71
CA ALA A 21 -3.35 11.61 -7.71
C ALA A 21 -3.56 10.08 -7.64
N ILE A 22 -3.71 9.53 -6.43
CA ILE A 22 -4.09 8.12 -6.22
C ILE A 22 -5.42 7.81 -6.88
N GLY A 23 -6.43 8.69 -6.75
CA GLY A 23 -7.74 8.51 -7.38
C GLY A 23 -7.63 8.35 -8.90
N ASN A 24 -6.78 9.16 -9.54
CA ASN A 24 -6.52 9.04 -10.99
C ASN A 24 -5.79 7.73 -11.33
N ARG A 25 -4.86 7.28 -10.47
CA ARG A 25 -4.13 6.03 -10.67
C ARG A 25 -5.00 4.77 -10.46
N ILE A 26 -5.97 4.82 -9.55
CA ILE A 26 -6.82 3.67 -9.19
C ILE A 26 -7.92 3.41 -10.22
N LYS A 27 -8.51 4.46 -10.82
CA LYS A 27 -9.60 4.33 -11.81
C LYS A 27 -9.36 3.25 -12.88
N PRO A 28 -8.21 3.21 -13.58
CA PRO A 28 -7.93 2.16 -14.55
C PRO A 28 -7.82 0.77 -13.92
N LEU A 29 -7.21 0.64 -12.74
CA LEU A 29 -7.05 -0.63 -12.03
C LEU A 29 -8.39 -1.24 -11.61
N VAL A 30 -9.35 -0.40 -11.18
CA VAL A 30 -10.71 -0.86 -10.84
C VAL A 30 -11.42 -1.41 -12.07
N ARG A 31 -11.29 -0.75 -13.22
CA ARG A 31 -11.88 -1.21 -14.48
C ARG A 31 -11.27 -2.53 -14.92
N GLU A 32 -9.96 -2.68 -14.79
CA GLU A 32 -9.23 -3.91 -15.09
C GLU A 32 -9.67 -5.05 -14.16
N ALA A 33 -9.66 -4.83 -12.84
CA ALA A 33 -10.06 -5.84 -11.86
C ALA A 33 -11.52 -6.29 -12.07
N ARG A 34 -12.41 -5.36 -12.43
CA ARG A 34 -13.80 -5.68 -12.78
C ARG A 34 -13.89 -6.58 -14.02
N ARG A 35 -13.18 -6.24 -15.09
CA ARG A 35 -13.16 -7.04 -16.34
C ARG A 35 -12.65 -8.44 -16.07
N ASP A 36 -11.59 -8.56 -15.28
CA ASP A 36 -11.01 -9.85 -14.91
C ASP A 36 -11.92 -10.69 -14.03
N MET A 37 -12.59 -10.07 -13.06
CA MET A 37 -13.59 -10.75 -12.23
C MET A 37 -14.73 -11.30 -13.09
N ILE A 38 -15.27 -10.51 -14.04
CA ILE A 38 -16.36 -10.96 -14.94
C ILE A 38 -15.89 -12.14 -15.80
N ARG A 39 -14.69 -12.03 -16.39
CA ARG A 39 -14.11 -13.06 -17.26
C ARG A 39 -13.85 -14.37 -16.51
N ARG A 40 -13.27 -14.30 -15.31
CA ARG A 40 -12.84 -15.47 -14.54
C ARG A 40 -13.92 -16.00 -13.58
N LYS A 41 -15.00 -15.24 -13.37
CA LYS A 41 -16.06 -15.52 -12.37
C LYS A 41 -15.51 -15.75 -10.95
N LYS A 42 -14.39 -15.11 -10.62
CA LYS A 42 -13.70 -15.20 -9.33
C LYS A 42 -13.30 -13.81 -8.86
N ASP A 43 -13.09 -13.67 -7.55
CA ASP A 43 -12.52 -12.46 -6.98
C ASP A 43 -11.18 -12.14 -7.66
N CYS A 44 -10.95 -10.85 -7.91
CA CYS A 44 -9.75 -10.36 -8.57
C CYS A 44 -9.01 -9.41 -7.64
N LEU A 45 -7.72 -9.66 -7.43
CA LEU A 45 -6.80 -8.75 -6.75
C LEU A 45 -5.80 -8.23 -7.76
N ILE A 46 -5.72 -6.90 -7.87
CA ILE A 46 -4.65 -6.21 -8.58
C ILE A 46 -3.86 -5.43 -7.55
N MET A 47 -2.55 -5.64 -7.54
CA MET A 47 -1.61 -4.93 -6.70
C MET A 47 -0.56 -4.27 -7.57
N THR A 48 -0.35 -2.96 -7.40
CA THR A 48 0.64 -2.22 -8.16
C THR A 48 1.44 -1.30 -7.26
N GLU A 49 2.76 -1.29 -7.47
CA GLU A 49 3.63 -0.29 -6.91
C GLU A 49 3.57 0.97 -7.75
N TRP A 50 3.55 2.11 -7.08
CA TRP A 50 3.50 3.40 -7.71
C TRP A 50 4.22 4.43 -6.86
N ARG A 51 4.90 5.37 -7.51
CA ARG A 51 5.53 6.50 -6.84
C ARG A 51 4.75 7.76 -7.17
N SER A 52 4.31 8.47 -6.13
CA SER A 52 3.52 9.69 -6.32
C SER A 52 4.36 10.83 -6.91
N PRO A 53 3.73 11.88 -7.46
CA PRO A 53 4.44 13.09 -7.87
C PRO A 53 5.24 13.75 -6.73
N ARG A 54 4.76 13.59 -5.48
CA ARG A 54 5.46 14.02 -4.26
C ARG A 54 6.58 13.06 -3.85
N LYS A 55 6.90 12.06 -4.67
CA LYS A 55 7.94 11.03 -4.48
C LYS A 55 7.68 10.07 -3.32
N ASN A 56 6.44 9.97 -2.84
CA ASN A 56 6.05 8.97 -1.84
C ASN A 56 5.85 7.62 -2.51
N ASN A 57 6.24 6.55 -1.83
CA ASN A 57 6.05 5.19 -2.34
C ASN A 57 4.66 4.68 -1.93
N TRP A 58 3.95 4.09 -2.87
CA TRP A 58 2.58 3.61 -2.70
C TRP A 58 2.40 2.21 -3.26
N LEU A 59 1.67 1.39 -2.51
CA LEU A 59 1.24 0.05 -2.89
C LEU A 59 -0.27 0.16 -2.95
N LEU A 60 -0.80 0.12 -4.17
CA LEU A 60 -2.21 0.27 -4.43
C LEU A 60 -2.79 -1.13 -4.64
N LEU A 61 -3.72 -1.51 -3.77
CA LEU A 61 -4.43 -2.78 -3.86
C LEU A 61 -5.88 -2.51 -4.23
N VAL A 62 -6.31 -3.17 -5.30
CA VAL A 62 -7.69 -3.17 -5.76
C VAL A 62 -8.21 -4.61 -5.71
N ILE A 63 -9.17 -4.85 -4.84
CA ILE A 63 -9.83 -6.14 -4.73
C ILE A 63 -11.25 -5.99 -5.27
N HIS A 64 -11.55 -6.60 -6.40
CA HIS A 64 -12.91 -6.66 -6.90
C HIS A 64 -13.56 -7.99 -6.52
N ARG A 65 -14.59 -7.93 -5.67
CA ARG A 65 -15.43 -9.07 -5.27
C ARG A 65 -16.84 -8.91 -5.82
N LYS A 66 -17.68 -9.93 -5.65
CA LYS A 66 -19.13 -9.84 -5.96
C LYS A 66 -19.81 -8.67 -5.24
N ALA A 67 -19.43 -8.40 -3.99
CA ALA A 67 -20.00 -7.31 -3.19
C ALA A 67 -19.53 -5.89 -3.62
N GLY A 68 -18.59 -5.80 -4.57
CA GLY A 68 -18.03 -4.53 -5.04
C GLY A 68 -16.51 -4.43 -4.85
N PRO A 69 -15.90 -3.34 -5.37
CA PRO A 69 -14.47 -3.10 -5.24
C PRO A 69 -14.11 -2.59 -3.84
N ARG A 70 -13.00 -3.10 -3.31
CA ARG A 70 -12.30 -2.55 -2.14
C ARG A 70 -10.95 -2.02 -2.57
N LEU A 71 -10.55 -0.91 -1.95
CA LEU A 71 -9.34 -0.19 -2.25
C LEU A 71 -8.54 -0.03 -0.97
N TYR A 72 -7.27 -0.41 -1.02
CA TYR A 72 -6.32 -0.13 0.04
C TYR A 72 -5.13 0.62 -0.58
N ALA A 73 -4.83 1.78 -0.02
CA ALA A 73 -3.66 2.56 -0.39
C ALA A 73 -2.68 2.48 0.76
N LEU A 74 -1.56 1.81 0.53
CA LEU A 74 -0.51 1.68 1.52
C LEU A 74 0.68 2.53 1.10
N THR A 75 1.23 3.32 2.00
CA THR A 75 2.49 4.05 1.77
C THR A 75 3.56 3.51 2.70
N TRP A 76 4.81 3.49 2.24
CA TRP A 76 5.93 3.01 3.05
C TRP A 76 7.17 3.90 2.90
N TYR A 77 8.03 3.79 3.91
CA TYR A 77 9.33 4.45 3.96
C TYR A 77 10.36 3.56 4.64
N LEU A 78 11.63 3.88 4.44
CA LEU A 78 12.75 3.26 5.14
C LEU A 78 13.18 4.18 6.29
N ASP A 79 13.37 3.60 7.47
CA ASP A 79 13.97 4.31 8.61
C ASP A 79 15.50 4.44 8.43
N ARG A 80 16.17 5.04 9.42
CA ARG A 80 17.64 5.23 9.41
C ARG A 80 18.40 3.92 9.29
N ASP A 81 17.83 2.83 9.79
CA ASP A 81 18.41 1.49 9.76
C ASP A 81 18.06 0.74 8.46
N LYS A 82 17.49 1.45 7.47
CA LYS A 82 16.95 0.90 6.21
C LYS A 82 15.84 -0.14 6.43
N ARG A 83 15.11 -0.05 7.55
CA ARG A 83 13.98 -0.94 7.85
C ARG A 83 12.67 -0.32 7.39
N ILE A 84 11.79 -1.16 6.88
CA ILE A 84 10.54 -0.71 6.27
C ILE A 84 9.47 -0.44 7.33
N ASN A 85 8.81 0.69 7.22
CA ASN A 85 7.61 1.05 7.97
C ASN A 85 6.53 1.44 6.98
N ALA A 86 5.27 1.10 7.28
CA ALA A 86 4.16 1.36 6.37
C ALA A 86 2.90 1.86 7.08
N PHE A 87 2.05 2.53 6.31
CA PHE A 87 0.76 3.04 6.74
C PHE A 87 -0.30 2.61 5.72
N ILE A 88 -1.37 1.97 6.20
CA ILE A 88 -2.60 1.83 5.43
C ILE A 88 -3.40 3.11 5.60
N MET A 89 -3.77 3.73 4.48
CA MET A 89 -4.42 5.03 4.46
C MET A 89 -5.70 5.03 3.64
N THR A 90 -6.65 5.85 4.09
CA THR A 90 -7.85 6.27 3.36
C THR A 90 -7.83 7.78 3.19
N HIS A 91 -8.78 8.30 2.42
CA HIS A 91 -8.91 9.75 2.23
C HIS A 91 -9.15 10.51 3.55
N GLU A 92 -9.81 9.84 4.51
CA GLU A 92 -10.06 10.34 5.87
C GLU A 92 -8.79 10.35 6.74
N GLY A 93 -7.83 9.45 6.49
CA GLY A 93 -6.53 9.48 7.17
C GLY A 93 -5.89 8.11 7.34
N LEU A 94 -5.12 7.97 8.44
CA LEU A 94 -4.47 6.71 8.80
C LEU A 94 -5.52 5.70 9.28
N VAL A 95 -5.50 4.51 8.70
CA VAL A 95 -6.29 3.37 9.20
C VAL A 95 -5.45 2.50 10.11
N TYR A 96 -4.23 2.16 9.68
CA TYR A 96 -3.37 1.25 10.42
C TYR A 96 -1.89 1.52 10.16
N ARG A 97 -1.09 1.50 11.23
CA ARG A 97 0.37 1.59 11.13
C ARG A 97 0.97 0.19 11.21
N ILE A 98 1.76 -0.16 10.20
CA ILE A 98 2.56 -1.37 10.19
C ILE A 98 3.99 -0.96 10.54
N SER A 99 4.37 -1.21 11.80
CA SER A 99 5.73 -0.92 12.27
C SER A 99 6.72 -1.95 11.71
N ARG A 100 8.00 -1.56 11.67
CA ARG A 100 9.10 -2.47 11.32
C ARG A 100 9.05 -3.81 12.06
N HIS A 101 8.69 -3.80 13.34
CA HIS A 101 8.66 -5.00 14.17
C HIS A 101 7.66 -6.04 13.64
N VAL A 102 6.49 -5.58 13.17
CA VAL A 102 5.46 -6.48 12.61
C VAL A 102 5.96 -7.16 11.34
N ILE A 103 6.63 -6.40 10.46
CA ILE A 103 7.13 -6.92 9.18
C ILE A 103 8.31 -7.86 9.40
N GLU A 104 9.19 -7.54 10.34
CA GLU A 104 10.32 -8.40 10.72
C GLU A 104 9.82 -9.74 11.28
N ARG A 105 8.88 -9.72 12.24
CA ARG A 105 8.28 -10.95 12.81
C ARG A 105 7.55 -11.80 11.76
N TYR A 106 6.85 -11.16 10.82
CA TYR A 106 6.23 -11.87 9.71
C TYR A 106 7.29 -12.55 8.83
N GLY A 107 8.35 -11.82 8.48
CA GLY A 107 9.47 -12.35 7.70
C GLY A 107 10.19 -13.51 8.39
N GLU A 108 10.49 -13.40 9.68
CA GLU A 108 11.11 -14.47 10.47
C GLU A 108 10.31 -15.77 10.40
N ARG A 109 8.98 -15.68 10.43
CA ARG A 109 8.11 -16.85 10.52
C ARG A 109 7.73 -17.45 9.17
N PHE A 110 7.50 -16.61 8.16
CA PHE A 110 6.88 -17.05 6.90
C PHE A 110 7.76 -16.82 5.69
N ASP A 111 8.77 -15.94 5.77
CA ASP A 111 9.55 -15.56 4.59
C ASP A 111 10.95 -14.98 4.93
N PRO A 112 11.86 -15.82 5.48
CA PRO A 112 13.11 -15.35 6.09
C PRO A 112 14.16 -14.87 5.09
N THR A 113 14.08 -15.28 3.83
CA THR A 113 15.08 -14.96 2.79
C THR A 113 14.69 -13.78 1.91
N THR A 114 13.43 -13.35 1.97
CA THR A 114 12.89 -12.34 1.05
C THR A 114 13.20 -10.91 1.46
N ASN A 115 13.34 -10.02 0.49
CA ASN A 115 13.64 -8.61 0.73
C ASN A 115 12.48 -7.89 1.47
N PRO A 116 12.74 -6.79 2.20
CA PRO A 116 11.72 -6.14 3.03
C PRO A 116 10.49 -5.62 2.29
N LEU A 117 10.64 -5.16 1.04
CA LEU A 117 9.52 -4.67 0.24
C LEU A 117 8.63 -5.82 -0.24
N GLN A 118 9.24 -6.91 -0.66
CA GLN A 118 8.53 -8.12 -1.06
C GLN A 118 7.87 -8.77 0.16
N ARG A 119 8.45 -8.71 1.35
CA ARG A 119 7.77 -9.11 2.60
C ARG A 119 6.54 -8.25 2.88
N LEU A 120 6.65 -6.93 2.71
CA LEU A 120 5.50 -6.04 2.83
C LEU A 120 4.41 -6.36 1.81
N ARG A 121 4.77 -6.74 0.58
CA ARG A 121 3.81 -7.22 -0.43
C ARG A 121 3.16 -8.54 -0.02
N ASN A 122 3.96 -9.50 0.45
CA ASN A 122 3.51 -10.83 0.87
C ASN A 122 2.68 -10.80 2.16
N PHE A 123 2.77 -9.73 2.96
CA PHE A 123 1.94 -9.52 4.13
C PHE A 123 0.46 -9.25 3.77
N PHE A 124 0.17 -8.87 2.52
CA PHE A 124 -1.18 -8.59 2.00
C PHE A 124 -1.61 -9.58 0.91
#